data_AF-A0A7C5MBX8-F1
#
_entry.id   AF-A0A7C5MBX8-F1
#
_cell.length_a   1.000
_cell.length_b   1.000
_cell.length_c   1.000
_cell.angle_alpha   90.00
_cell.angle_beta   90.00
_cell.angle_gamma   90.00
#
_symmetry.space_group_name_H-M   'P 1'
#
loop_
_entity.id
_entity.type
_entity.pdbx_description
1 polymer ?
#
loop_
_entity_poly.entity_id
_entity_poly.type
_entity_poly.pdbx_seq_one_letter_code
_entity_poly.pdbx_strand_id
1 'polypeptide(L)'
;MWRHTLAQIPSTFGKLVYISSLRDTNTGRYEHHGLSQIFGEEETDQALRESHQKTFAEWLSYDLARQKEDLERYLSSFQVDKRTILATWIRLSPYRNLLPAEAGEPERKLYLADFEAILELLKNEHDVVLTDPDA
;
A
#
# COMPACT_ATOMS: atom_id res chain seq x y z
N MET A 1 15.80 1.08 -14.56
CA MET A 1 14.43 1.34 -15.05
C MET A 1 13.41 1.30 -13.91
N TRP A 2 13.29 0.22 -13.13
CA TRP A 2 12.29 0.16 -12.03
C TRP A 2 12.49 1.17 -10.88
N ARG A 3 13.74 1.43 -10.46
CA ARG A 3 14.05 2.51 -9.50
C ARG A 3 13.60 3.88 -9.99
N HIS A 4 13.54 4.07 -11.31
CA HIS A 4 13.03 5.30 -11.92
C HIS A 4 11.49 5.35 -11.83
N THR A 5 10.79 4.23 -12.09
CA THR A 5 9.35 4.11 -11.86
C THR A 5 8.98 4.42 -10.40
N LEU A 6 9.70 3.84 -9.43
CA LEU A 6 9.48 4.14 -8.01
C LEU A 6 9.81 5.59 -7.66
N ALA A 7 10.85 6.18 -8.25
CA ALA A 7 11.21 7.56 -8.01
C ALA A 7 10.14 8.56 -8.52
N GLN A 8 9.33 8.15 -9.50
CA GLN A 8 8.23 8.97 -10.01
C GLN A 8 6.96 8.88 -9.14
N ILE A 9 6.86 7.90 -8.24
CA ILE A 9 5.72 7.81 -7.31
C ILE A 9 5.98 8.74 -6.12
N PRO A 10 5.14 9.77 -5.92
CA PRO A 10 5.45 10.88 -5.00
C PRO A 10 5.21 10.57 -3.52
N SER A 11 4.48 9.50 -3.20
CA SER A 11 4.23 9.06 -1.81
C SER A 11 4.93 7.73 -1.53
N THR A 12 5.38 7.55 -0.29
CA THR A 12 5.96 6.28 0.16
C THR A 12 4.89 5.17 0.16
N PHE A 13 3.67 5.52 0.55
CA PHE A 13 2.50 4.67 0.49
C PHE A 13 2.16 4.26 -0.95
N GLY A 14 2.26 5.17 -1.92
CA GLY A 14 2.06 4.83 -3.33
C GLY A 14 3.11 3.83 -3.83
N LYS A 15 4.37 3.98 -3.40
CA LYS A 15 5.43 2.99 -3.69
C LYS A 15 5.10 1.65 -3.07
N LEU A 16 4.61 1.63 -1.83
CA LEU A 16 4.17 0.42 -1.14
C LEU A 16 3.08 -0.30 -1.93
N VAL A 17 2.04 0.42 -2.36
CA VAL A 17 0.97 -0.13 -3.19
C VAL A 17 1.52 -0.71 -4.50
N TYR A 18 2.36 0.05 -5.22
CA TYR A 18 2.94 -0.43 -6.47
C TYR A 18 3.76 -1.71 -6.27
N ILE A 19 4.67 -1.74 -5.29
CA ILE A 19 5.53 -2.92 -5.07
C ILE A 19 4.68 -4.13 -4.63
N SER A 20 3.69 -3.93 -3.75
CA SER A 20 2.79 -5.00 -3.34
C SER A 20 2.02 -5.62 -4.52
N SER A 21 1.70 -4.82 -5.55
CA SER A 21 1.01 -5.29 -6.75
C SER A 21 1.87 -6.18 -7.66
N LEU A 22 3.19 -6.14 -7.50
CA LEU A 22 4.12 -7.02 -8.22
C LEU A 22 4.21 -8.42 -7.59
N ARG A 23 3.65 -8.62 -6.40
CA ARG A 23 3.60 -9.92 -5.73
C ARG A 23 2.39 -10.72 -6.22
N ASP A 24 2.63 -11.88 -6.80
CA ASP A 24 1.57 -12.85 -7.06
C ASP A 24 1.00 -13.36 -5.72
N THR A 25 -0.32 -13.24 -5.55
CA THR A 25 -0.98 -13.56 -4.28
C THR A 25 -1.09 -15.06 -4.00
N ASN A 26 -0.95 -15.91 -5.02
CA ASN A 26 -1.10 -17.36 -4.91
C ASN A 26 0.24 -18.04 -4.57
N THR A 27 1.35 -17.51 -5.09
CA THR A 27 2.70 -18.07 -4.96
C THR A 27 3.57 -17.25 -4.00
N GLY A 28 3.27 -15.96 -3.83
CA GLY A 28 4.08 -15.03 -3.06
C GLY A 28 5.38 -14.60 -3.73
N ARG A 29 5.59 -14.96 -5.01
CA ARG A 29 6.71 -14.48 -5.82
C ARG A 29 6.43 -13.09 -6.35
N TYR A 30 7.46 -12.26 -6.42
CA TYR A 30 7.43 -10.97 -7.09
C TYR A 30 7.87 -11.14 -8.53
N GLU A 31 7.10 -10.56 -9.44
CA GLU A 31 7.34 -10.65 -10.87
C GLU A 31 7.32 -9.26 -11.51
N HIS A 32 8.30 -9.01 -12.37
CA HIS A 32 8.32 -7.80 -13.18
C HIS A 32 9.02 -8.09 -14.51
N HIS A 33 8.24 -8.22 -15.58
CA HIS A 33 8.71 -8.70 -16.88
C HIS A 33 10.01 -8.03 -17.37
N GLY A 34 10.06 -6.69 -17.33
CA GLY A 34 11.25 -5.95 -17.79
C GLY A 34 12.49 -6.10 -16.89
N LEU A 35 12.34 -6.51 -15.63
CA LEU A 35 13.48 -6.80 -14.75
C LEU A 35 13.94 -8.24 -14.90
N SER A 36 12.99 -9.17 -14.98
CA SER A 36 13.29 -10.59 -15.18
C SER A 36 14.07 -10.81 -16.49
N GLN A 37 13.80 -10.02 -17.54
CA GLN A 37 14.57 -10.04 -18.78
C GLN A 37 16.03 -9.58 -18.64
N ILE A 38 16.32 -8.69 -17.70
CA ILE A 38 17.67 -8.10 -17.53
C ILE A 38 18.48 -8.85 -16.48
N PHE A 39 17.84 -9.24 -15.37
CA PHE A 39 18.50 -9.77 -14.19
C PHE A 39 18.18 -11.23 -13.89
N GLY A 40 17.17 -11.82 -14.52
CA GLY A 40 16.64 -13.14 -14.14
C GLY A 40 15.45 -13.04 -13.20
N GLU A 41 14.63 -14.10 -13.14
CA GLU A 41 13.44 -14.14 -12.29
C GLU A 41 13.78 -14.20 -10.80
N GLU A 42 14.81 -14.94 -10.40
CA GLU A 42 15.19 -15.11 -9.00
C GLU A 42 15.75 -13.80 -8.42
N GLU A 43 16.67 -13.16 -9.14
CA GLU A 43 17.21 -11.86 -8.76
C GLU A 43 16.12 -10.79 -8.72
N THR A 44 15.15 -10.86 -9.63
CA THR A 44 14.00 -9.95 -9.64
C THR A 44 13.10 -10.16 -8.42
N ASP A 45 12.76 -11.42 -8.09
CA ASP A 45 11.96 -11.74 -6.90
C ASP A 45 12.62 -11.21 -5.63
N GLN A 46 13.91 -11.52 -5.46
CA GLN A 46 14.67 -11.12 -4.28
C GLN A 46 14.77 -9.59 -4.15
N ALA A 47 15.10 -8.89 -5.24
CA ALA A 47 15.23 -7.44 -5.22
C ALA A 47 13.90 -6.72 -4.91
N LEU A 48 12.78 -7.22 -5.43
CA LEU A 48 11.46 -6.65 -5.17
C LEU A 48 10.97 -6.95 -3.75
N ARG A 49 11.25 -8.15 -3.23
CA ARG A 49 10.98 -8.54 -1.84
C ARG A 49 11.69 -7.62 -0.85
N GLU A 50 12.98 -7.41 -1.03
CA GLU A 50 13.77 -6.48 -0.21
C GLU A 50 13.25 -5.04 -0.32
N SER A 51 12.87 -4.61 -1.52
CA SER A 51 12.28 -3.30 -1.72
C SER A 51 10.94 -3.15 -1.00
N HIS A 52 10.09 -4.18 -1.01
CA HIS A 52 8.80 -4.15 -0.33
C HIS A 52 8.99 -3.99 1.17
N GLN A 53 9.83 -4.83 1.78
CA GLN A 53 10.13 -4.76 3.22
C GLN A 53 10.67 -3.39 3.62
N LYS A 54 11.62 -2.86 2.84
CA LYS A 54 12.22 -1.55 3.14
C LYS A 54 11.19 -0.42 3.04
N THR A 55 10.37 -0.40 1.99
CA THR A 55 9.34 0.62 1.80
C THR A 55 8.25 0.53 2.86
N PHE A 56 7.86 -0.70 3.25
CA PHE A 56 6.91 -0.93 4.34
C PHE A 56 7.45 -0.42 5.68
N ALA A 57 8.69 -0.81 6.04
CA ALA A 57 9.33 -0.36 7.27
C ALA A 57 9.53 1.17 7.31
N GLU A 58 9.86 1.78 6.17
CA GLU A 58 9.94 3.25 6.05
C GLU A 58 8.59 3.90 6.34
N TRP A 59 7.51 3.45 5.71
CA TRP A 59 6.18 4.02 5.93
C TRP A 59 5.69 3.80 7.36
N LEU A 60 5.89 2.60 7.91
CA LEU A 60 5.51 2.26 9.29
C LEU A 60 6.31 3.07 10.33
N SER A 61 7.51 3.54 9.98
CA SER A 61 8.32 4.39 10.87
C SER A 61 7.82 5.84 10.98
N TYR A 62 6.91 6.25 10.10
CA TYR A 62 6.28 7.57 10.18
C TYR A 62 5.33 7.63 11.38
N ASP A 63 5.21 8.82 11.99
CA ASP A 63 4.11 9.06 12.91
C ASP A 63 2.75 9.05 12.17
N LEU A 64 1.67 8.88 12.93
CA LEU A 64 0.33 8.72 12.38
C LEU A 64 -0.11 9.91 11.50
N ALA A 65 0.33 11.14 11.84
CA ALA A 65 0.00 12.35 11.08
C ALA A 65 0.67 12.32 9.69
N ARG A 66 1.95 11.93 9.63
CA ARG A 66 2.69 11.80 8.38
C ARG A 66 2.21 10.60 7.56
N GLN A 67 1.85 9.47 8.19
CA GLN A 67 1.22 8.34 7.49
C GLN A 67 -0.09 8.77 6.82
N LYS A 68 -0.94 9.54 7.52
CA LYS A 68 -2.18 10.13 6.96
C LYS A 68 -1.88 11.04 5.77
N GLU A 69 -0.96 12.00 5.91
CA GLU A 69 -0.63 12.94 4.82
C GLU A 69 -0.14 12.19 3.57
N ASP A 70 0.71 11.18 3.75
CA ASP A 70 1.27 10.39 2.66
C ASP A 70 0.21 9.52 1.97
N LEU A 71 -0.74 8.96 2.74
CA LEU A 71 -1.93 8.29 2.21
C LEU A 71 -2.83 9.27 1.44
N GLU A 72 -3.11 10.45 1.98
CA GLU A 72 -3.92 11.46 1.29
C GLU A 72 -3.30 11.92 -0.02
N ARG A 73 -1.96 12.04 -0.06
CA ARG A 73 -1.22 12.34 -1.28
C ARG A 73 -1.41 11.24 -2.33
N TYR A 74 -1.35 9.97 -1.92
CA TYR A 74 -1.67 8.86 -2.80
C TYR A 74 -3.13 8.89 -3.28
N LEU A 75 -4.09 9.07 -2.37
CA LEU A 75 -5.52 9.15 -2.72
C LEU A 75 -5.84 10.31 -3.67
N SER A 76 -5.11 11.42 -3.55
CA SER A 76 -5.27 12.59 -4.42
C SER A 76 -4.69 12.39 -5.83
N SER A 77 -3.97 11.30 -6.08
CA SER A 77 -3.48 10.96 -7.43
C SER A 77 -4.55 10.36 -8.34
N PHE A 78 -5.67 9.90 -7.77
CA PHE A 78 -6.79 9.35 -8.53
C PHE A 78 -7.70 10.46 -9.04
N GLN A 79 -8.28 10.25 -10.22
CA GLN A 79 -9.38 11.08 -10.75
C GLN A 79 -10.76 10.62 -10.23
N VAL A 80 -10.78 9.90 -9.11
CA VAL A 80 -11.99 9.36 -8.47
C VAL A 80 -12.24 10.10 -7.17
N ASP A 81 -13.51 10.35 -6.85
CA ASP A 81 -13.89 10.98 -5.59
C ASP A 81 -13.36 10.20 -4.37
N LYS A 82 -12.72 10.92 -3.43
CA LYS A 82 -12.07 10.32 -2.26
C LYS A 82 -13.06 9.53 -1.39
N ARG A 83 -14.33 9.95 -1.28
CA ARG A 83 -15.33 9.23 -0.48
C ARG A 83 -15.59 7.85 -1.04
N THR A 84 -15.65 7.73 -2.37
CA THR A 84 -15.85 6.46 -3.07
C THR A 84 -14.69 5.49 -2.80
N ILE A 85 -13.45 6.00 -2.84
CA ILE A 85 -12.25 5.20 -2.54
C ILE A 85 -12.28 4.74 -1.08
N LEU A 86 -12.50 5.67 -0.14
CA LEU A 86 -12.55 5.38 1.30
C LEU A 86 -13.64 4.37 1.65
N ALA A 87 -14.87 4.54 1.13
CA ALA A 87 -15.95 3.59 1.34
C ALA A 87 -15.60 2.18 0.84
N THR A 88 -14.96 2.09 -0.33
CA THR A 88 -14.47 0.83 -0.89
C THR A 88 -13.40 0.20 0.01
N TRP A 89 -12.47 1.01 0.53
CA TRP A 89 -11.36 0.53 1.35
C TRP A 89 -11.81 0.07 2.73
N ILE A 90 -12.77 0.76 3.34
CA ILE A 90 -13.40 0.35 4.59
C ILE A 90 -14.12 -1.00 4.41
N ARG A 91 -14.82 -1.19 3.28
CA ARG A 91 -15.60 -2.42 3.03
C ARG A 91 -14.75 -3.62 2.65
N LEU A 92 -13.78 -3.45 1.74
CA LEU A 92 -13.02 -4.56 1.16
C LEU A 92 -11.66 -4.79 1.82
N SER A 93 -11.23 -3.87 2.68
CA SER A 93 -9.93 -3.87 3.35
C SER A 93 -8.73 -4.21 2.45
N PRO A 94 -8.61 -3.61 1.24
CA PRO A 94 -7.54 -3.95 0.29
C PRO A 94 -6.14 -3.62 0.84
N TYR A 95 -6.06 -2.70 1.81
CA TYR A 95 -4.84 -2.32 2.51
C TYR A 95 -4.17 -3.51 3.24
N ARG A 96 -4.92 -4.56 3.59
CA ARG A 96 -4.35 -5.77 4.21
C ARG A 96 -3.40 -6.53 3.28
N ASN A 97 -3.58 -6.40 1.96
CA ASN A 97 -2.72 -7.03 0.97
C ASN A 97 -1.39 -6.28 0.74
N LEU A 98 -1.22 -5.11 1.36
CA LEU A 98 -0.01 -4.30 1.28
C LEU A 98 1.09 -4.76 2.25
N LEU A 99 0.79 -5.74 3.12
CA LEU A 99 1.76 -6.29 4.05
C LEU A 99 2.77 -7.18 3.31
N PRO A 100 4.09 -6.98 3.48
CA PRO A 100 5.06 -7.95 3.00
C PRO A 100 4.91 -9.28 3.74
N ALA A 101 5.30 -10.39 3.10
CA ALA A 101 5.21 -11.72 3.71
C ALA A 101 6.10 -11.83 4.95
N GLU A 102 7.20 -11.07 5.00
CA GLU A 102 8.20 -11.11 6.05
C GLU A 102 7.92 -10.14 7.20
N ALA A 103 6.87 -9.30 7.12
CA ALA A 103 6.48 -8.45 8.23
C ALA A 103 6.21 -9.31 9.47
N GLY A 104 6.83 -8.94 10.59
CA GLY A 104 6.62 -9.60 11.87
C GLY A 104 5.24 -9.28 12.46
N GLU A 105 4.78 -10.10 13.41
CA GLU A 105 3.50 -9.87 14.11
C GLU A 105 3.35 -8.47 14.73
N PRO A 106 4.37 -7.88 15.40
CA PRO A 106 4.25 -6.53 15.94
C PRO A 106 4.04 -5.46 14.85
N GLU A 107 4.78 -5.58 13.75
CA GLU A 107 4.70 -4.64 12.62
C GLU A 107 3.34 -4.73 11.92
N ARG A 108 2.83 -5.95 11.74
CA ARG A 108 1.48 -6.18 11.19
C ARG A 108 0.40 -5.54 12.05
N LYS A 109 0.48 -5.71 13.37
CA LYS A 109 -0.49 -5.13 14.31
C LYS A 109 -0.43 -3.60 14.32
N LEU A 110 0.78 -3.04 14.35
CA LEU A 110 0.97 -1.59 14.31
C LEU A 110 0.41 -1.02 13.00
N TYR A 111 0.77 -1.61 11.86
CA TYR A 111 0.27 -1.21 10.56
C TYR A 111 -1.26 -1.20 10.51
N LEU A 112 -1.90 -2.29 10.93
CA LEU A 112 -3.35 -2.39 10.88
C LEU A 112 -4.03 -1.38 11.80
N ALA A 113 -3.53 -1.22 13.03
CA ALA A 113 -4.08 -0.26 13.99
C ALA A 113 -3.95 1.19 13.49
N ASP A 114 -2.77 1.56 13.01
CA ASP A 114 -2.51 2.89 12.45
C ASP A 114 -3.38 3.14 11.20
N PHE A 115 -3.45 2.17 10.29
CA PHE A 115 -4.22 2.30 9.06
C PHE A 115 -5.72 2.42 9.33
N GLU A 116 -6.26 1.62 10.25
CA GLU A 116 -7.66 1.69 10.66
C GLU A 116 -7.99 3.04 11.34
N ALA A 117 -7.10 3.55 12.20
CA ALA A 117 -7.25 4.88 12.79
C ALA A 117 -7.24 6.00 11.73
N ILE A 118 -6.34 5.92 10.75
CA ILE A 118 -6.29 6.88 9.64
C ILE A 118 -7.56 6.81 8.79
N LEU A 119 -8.08 5.62 8.49
CA LEU A 119 -9.34 5.48 7.75
C LEU A 119 -10.51 6.10 8.51
N GLU A 120 -10.58 5.94 9.83
CA GLU A 120 -11.61 6.58 10.65
C GLU A 120 -11.50 8.12 10.62
N LEU A 121 -10.28 8.66 10.72
CA LEU A 121 -10.05 10.11 10.60
C LEU A 121 -10.51 10.63 9.23
N LEU A 122 -10.08 9.99 8.14
CA LEU A 122 -10.44 10.39 6.78
C LEU A 122 -11.94 10.22 6.49
N LYS A 123 -12.57 9.19 7.05
CA LYS A 123 -14.02 8.98 6.96
C LYS A 123 -14.77 10.17 7.57
N ASN A 124 -14.34 10.63 8.75
CA ASN A 124 -14.94 11.76 9.45
C ASN A 124 -14.69 13.09 8.75
N GLU A 125 -13.48 13.33 8.22
CA GLU A 125 -13.14 14.54 7.47
C GLU A 125 -13.90 14.67 6.15
N HIS A 126 -14.26 13.55 5.53
CA HIS A 126 -14.94 13.51 4.24
C HIS A 126 -16.44 13.17 4.34
N ASP A 127 -17.05 13.12 5.52
CA ASP A 127 -18.48 12.76 5.69
C ASP A 127 -18.88 11.47 4.95
N VAL A 128 -18.04 10.43 4.99
CA VAL A 128 -18.30 9.19 4.27
C VAL A 128 -19.39 8.40 5.00
N VAL A 129 -20.61 8.47 4.46
CA VAL A 129 -21.75 7.65 4.91
C VAL A 129 -21.63 6.26 4.29
N LEU A 130 -21.42 5.24 5.14
CA LEU A 130 -21.55 3.85 4.72
C LEU A 130 -23.05 3.58 4.58
N THR A 131 -23.55 3.59 3.35
CA THR A 131 -24.87 3.06 3.06
C THR A 131 -24.75 1.56 2.97
N ASP A 132 -25.45 0.84 3.85
CA ASP A 132 -25.56 -0.60 3.77
C ASP A 132 -26.31 -0.94 2.47
N PRO A 133 -25.71 -1.69 1.53
CA PRO A 133 -26.41 -2.08 0.31
C PRO A 133 -27.49 -3.14 0.55
N ASP A 134 -27.61 -3.67 1.78
CA ASP A 134 -28.53 -4.74 2.18
C ASP A 134 -29.66 -4.27 3.13
N ALA A 135 -29.97 -2.97 3.18
CA ALA A 135 -31.10 -2.42 3.95
C ALA A 135 -32.41 -2.33 3.15
#